data_AF-A0A7H9HR87-F1
#
_entry.id   AF-A0A7H9HR87-F1
#
_cell.length_a   1.000
_cell.length_b   1.000
_cell.length_c   1.000
_cell.angle_alpha   90.00
_cell.angle_beta   90.00
_cell.angle_gamma   90.00
#
_symmetry.space_group_name_H-M   'P 1'
#
loop_
_entity.id
_entity.type
_entity.pdbx_description
1 polymer ?
#
loop_
_entity_poly.entity_id
_entity_poly.type
_entity_poly.pdbx_seq_one_letter_code
_entity_poly.pdbx_strand_id
1 'polypeptide(L)'
;MDRIFGYGNRKSHEQMLQESGKAMNQAQQGLQERVSQLDTQISQLNFQMQALQKKISNSRSAAGQRPLRQQALKLLTKRKKLEQMRDSLDSQLWSMTQAQMTSDNLKNTMVTVNALKQTNKALKAQYGKINLDKLQDMQDEMADLIEQGDELQQMLAMNSVNGDIEDIDESELDAELDALAEEQLMGPGIEETGFEVPSYLTDTVPQFIDEGPQTESADKALESAQ
;
A
#
# COMPACT_ATOMS: atom_id res chain seq x y z
N MET A 1 25.33 -51.41 -9.00
CA MET A 1 24.40 -50.60 -9.81
C MET A 1 24.31 -49.24 -9.16
N ASP A 2 25.05 -48.30 -9.74
CA ASP A 2 25.20 -46.94 -9.23
C ASP A 2 23.94 -46.11 -9.49
N ARG A 3 23.57 -45.31 -8.50
CA ARG A 3 22.39 -44.44 -8.53
C ARG A 3 22.66 -43.26 -9.48
N ILE A 4 22.42 -43.47 -10.78
CA ILE A 4 22.36 -42.45 -11.83
C ILE A 4 20.95 -41.87 -11.86
N PHE A 5 20.56 -41.13 -10.82
CA PHE A 5 19.41 -40.23 -10.92
C PHE A 5 19.77 -38.97 -10.13
N GLY A 6 20.13 -37.93 -10.87
CA GLY A 6 20.38 -36.61 -10.33
C GLY A 6 19.14 -36.10 -9.61
N TYR A 7 19.21 -36.08 -8.28
CA TYR A 7 18.48 -35.12 -7.47
C TYR A 7 19.04 -33.73 -7.79
N GLY A 8 18.67 -33.19 -8.97
CA GLY A 8 18.88 -31.80 -9.28
C GLY A 8 18.06 -30.97 -8.31
N ASN A 9 18.72 -30.06 -7.58
CA ASN A 9 18.12 -28.98 -6.81
C ASN A 9 16.93 -28.36 -7.58
N ARG A 10 15.70 -28.81 -7.31
CA ARG A 10 14.51 -28.13 -7.79
C ARG A 10 14.37 -26.88 -6.94
N LYS A 11 14.56 -25.73 -7.57
CA LYS A 11 14.41 -24.42 -6.93
C LYS A 11 13.03 -24.33 -6.29
N SER A 12 12.96 -23.81 -5.07
CA SER A 12 11.66 -23.57 -4.42
C SER A 12 10.84 -22.57 -5.26
N HIS A 13 9.51 -22.58 -5.09
CA HIS A 13 8.65 -21.60 -5.76
C HIS A 13 9.10 -20.16 -5.48
N GLU A 14 9.54 -19.90 -4.26
CA GLU A 14 10.08 -18.61 -3.84
C GLU A 14 11.41 -18.26 -4.53
N GLN A 15 12.32 -19.24 -4.68
CA GLN A 15 13.56 -19.03 -5.44
C GLN A 15 13.28 -18.75 -6.92
N MET A 16 12.31 -19.43 -7.53
CA MET A 16 11.90 -19.17 -8.91
C MET A 16 11.31 -17.76 -9.09
N LEU A 17 10.49 -17.29 -8.14
CA LEU A 17 9.95 -15.93 -8.16
C LEU A 17 11.04 -14.88 -8.00
N GLN A 18 11.99 -15.08 -7.07
CA GLN A 18 13.11 -14.16 -6.87
C GLN A 18 14.02 -14.09 -8.11
N GLU A 19 14.33 -15.23 -8.73
CA GLU A 19 15.12 -15.26 -9.95
C GLU A 19 14.40 -14.62 -11.13
N SER A 20 13.09 -14.86 -11.27
CA SER A 20 12.29 -14.22 -12.32
C SER A 20 12.28 -12.70 -12.17
N GLY A 21 12.12 -12.18 -10.96
CA GLY A 21 12.19 -10.74 -10.70
C GLY A 21 13.57 -10.16 -11.02
N LYS A 22 14.65 -10.85 -10.65
CA LYS A 22 16.02 -10.43 -11.00
C LYS A 22 16.25 -10.43 -12.51
N ALA A 23 15.82 -11.47 -13.21
CA ALA A 23 15.93 -11.56 -14.66
C ALA A 23 15.12 -10.45 -15.36
N MET A 24 13.91 -10.14 -14.86
CA MET A 24 13.09 -9.04 -15.37
C MET A 24 13.80 -7.69 -15.21
N ASN A 25 14.36 -7.41 -14.04
CA ASN A 25 15.11 -6.17 -13.78
C ASN A 25 16.34 -6.04 -14.68
N GLN A 26 17.11 -7.12 -14.87
CA GLN A 26 18.26 -7.13 -15.77
C GLN A 26 17.85 -6.88 -17.22
N ALA A 27 16.75 -7.49 -17.67
CA ALA A 27 16.21 -7.27 -19.00
C ALA A 27 15.72 -5.81 -19.20
N GLN A 28 15.07 -5.21 -18.19
CA GLN A 28 14.68 -3.80 -18.23
C GLN A 28 15.89 -2.86 -18.32
N GLN A 29 16.93 -3.11 -17.53
CA GLN A 29 18.19 -2.35 -17.59
C GLN A 29 18.84 -2.44 -18.97
N GLY A 30 18.96 -3.65 -19.53
CA GLY A 30 19.50 -3.84 -20.88
C GLY A 30 18.69 -3.14 -21.97
N LEU A 31 17.35 -3.09 -21.84
CA LEU A 31 16.50 -2.33 -22.75
C LEU A 31 16.73 -0.81 -22.62
N GLN A 32 16.80 -0.30 -21.39
CA GLN A 32 17.07 1.13 -21.13
C GLN A 32 18.43 1.57 -21.70
N GLU A 33 19.47 0.75 -21.51
CA GLU A 33 20.78 1.01 -22.12
C GLU A 33 20.70 1.08 -23.65
N ARG A 34 19.93 0.16 -24.26
CA ARG A 34 19.77 0.13 -25.72
C ARG A 34 18.98 1.33 -26.24
N VAL A 35 17.94 1.76 -25.52
CA VAL A 35 17.18 2.99 -25.82
C VAL A 35 18.13 4.20 -25.77
N SER A 36 18.92 4.34 -24.71
CA SER A 36 19.90 5.43 -24.56
C SER A 36 20.94 5.46 -25.69
N GLN A 37 21.42 4.27 -26.12
CA GLN A 37 22.31 4.15 -27.27
C GLN A 37 21.64 4.59 -28.58
N LEU A 38 20.36 4.24 -28.79
CA LEU A 38 19.59 4.68 -29.96
C LEU A 38 19.37 6.19 -29.95
N ASP A 39 19.01 6.78 -28.81
CA ASP A 39 18.83 8.24 -28.68
C ASP A 39 20.12 9.00 -28.96
N THR A 40 21.26 8.49 -28.50
CA THR A 40 22.58 9.05 -28.82
C THR A 40 22.85 9.03 -30.33
N GLN A 41 22.56 7.91 -31.00
CA GLN A 41 22.72 7.80 -32.46
C GLN A 41 21.76 8.73 -33.22
N ILE A 42 20.51 8.86 -32.76
CA ILE A 42 19.52 9.77 -33.33
C ILE A 42 19.99 11.22 -33.19
N SER A 43 20.53 11.59 -32.03
CA SER A 43 21.09 12.93 -31.77
C SER A 43 22.26 13.25 -32.70
N GLN A 44 23.18 12.30 -32.90
CA GLN A 44 24.29 12.46 -33.86
C GLN A 44 23.79 12.65 -35.29
N LEU A 45 22.77 11.89 -35.72
CA LEU A 45 22.15 12.06 -37.04
C LEU A 45 21.48 13.43 -37.19
N ASN A 46 20.80 13.92 -36.14
CA ASN A 46 20.20 15.25 -36.12
C ASN A 46 21.26 16.34 -36.32
N PHE A 47 22.41 16.25 -35.63
CA PHE A 47 23.51 17.19 -35.81
C PHE A 47 24.06 17.20 -37.24
N GLN A 48 24.28 16.02 -37.83
CA GLN A 48 24.72 15.90 -39.23
C GLN A 48 23.70 16.50 -40.20
N MET A 49 22.41 16.27 -39.96
CA MET A 49 21.33 16.85 -40.77
C MET A 49 21.27 18.38 -40.67
N GLN A 50 21.45 18.95 -39.48
CA GLN A 50 21.52 20.40 -39.30
C GLN A 50 22.72 21.00 -40.04
N ALA A 51 23.88 20.34 -40.03
CA ALA A 51 25.05 20.77 -40.79
C ALA A 51 24.78 20.74 -42.31
N LEU A 52 24.12 19.69 -42.81
CA LEU A 52 23.71 19.63 -44.22
C LEU A 52 22.67 20.69 -44.58
N GLN A 53 21.71 20.97 -43.70
CA GLN A 53 20.72 22.03 -43.90
C GLN A 53 21.40 23.39 -44.08
N LYS A 54 22.38 23.73 -43.22
CA LYS A 54 23.18 24.97 -43.35
C LYS A 54 23.96 25.02 -44.66
N LYS A 55 24.54 23.89 -45.10
CA LYS A 55 25.24 23.82 -46.40
C LYS A 55 24.28 24.00 -47.58
N ILE A 56 23.07 23.44 -47.50
CA ILE A 56 22.04 23.58 -48.52
C ILE A 56 21.56 25.03 -48.60
N SER A 57 21.29 25.69 -47.46
CA SER A 57 20.84 27.08 -47.43
C SER A 57 21.89 28.05 -47.99
N ASN A 58 23.18 27.75 -47.80
CA ASN A 58 24.28 28.58 -48.30
C ASN A 58 24.63 28.31 -49.77
N SER A 59 24.13 27.23 -50.37
CA SER A 59 24.39 26.89 -51.77
C SER A 59 23.43 27.64 -52.69
N ARG A 60 23.99 28.53 -53.54
CA ARG A 60 23.20 29.42 -54.42
C ARG A 60 22.59 28.75 -55.66
N SER A 61 23.06 27.56 -56.04
CA SER A 61 22.59 26.87 -57.26
C SER A 61 21.85 25.58 -56.93
N ALA A 62 20.75 25.33 -57.64
CA ALA A 62 19.98 24.09 -57.50
C ALA A 62 20.83 22.84 -57.82
N ALA A 63 21.76 22.95 -58.77
CA ALA A 63 22.71 21.89 -59.10
C ALA A 63 23.66 21.56 -57.94
N GLY A 64 24.14 22.57 -57.19
CA GLY A 64 24.99 22.39 -56.02
C GLY A 64 24.26 21.82 -54.80
N GLN A 65 22.95 22.05 -54.69
CA GLN A 65 22.11 21.52 -53.60
C GLN A 65 21.74 20.04 -53.78
N ARG A 66 21.62 19.55 -55.03
CA ARG A 66 21.19 18.16 -55.33
C ARG A 66 21.95 17.08 -54.55
N PRO A 67 23.30 17.01 -54.55
CA PRO A 67 24.03 15.99 -53.81
C PRO A 67 23.85 16.10 -52.29
N LEU A 68 23.77 17.33 -51.76
CA LEU A 68 23.54 17.58 -50.34
C LEU A 68 22.15 17.10 -49.90
N ARG A 69 21.11 17.33 -50.72
CA ARG A 69 19.75 16.85 -50.49
C ARG A 69 19.68 15.32 -50.52
N GLN A 70 20.39 14.66 -51.45
CA GLN A 70 20.47 13.19 -51.48
C GLN A 70 21.14 12.63 -50.23
N GLN A 71 22.20 13.26 -49.74
CA GLN A 71 22.84 12.86 -48.48
C GLN A 71 21.89 13.05 -47.28
N ALA A 72 21.19 14.19 -47.21
CA ALA A 72 20.21 14.46 -46.16
C ALA A 72 19.06 13.43 -46.16
N LEU A 73 18.56 13.03 -47.33
CA LEU A 73 17.54 11.99 -47.46
C LEU A 73 17.99 10.62 -46.92
N LYS A 74 19.25 10.23 -47.18
CA LYS A 74 19.82 9.00 -46.61
C LYS A 74 19.88 9.05 -45.08
N LEU A 75 20.35 10.17 -44.51
CA LEU A 75 20.41 10.35 -43.06
C LEU A 75 19.02 10.37 -42.42
N LEU A 76 18.06 11.06 -43.03
CA LEU A 76 16.66 11.08 -42.58
C LEU A 76 16.06 9.67 -42.55
N THR A 77 16.31 8.88 -43.61
CA THR A 77 15.81 7.50 -43.69
C THR A 77 16.42 6.63 -42.58
N LYS A 78 17.72 6.77 -42.31
CA LYS A 78 18.40 6.07 -41.21
C LYS A 78 17.82 6.51 -39.86
N ARG A 79 17.64 7.81 -39.63
CA ARG A 79 17.08 8.36 -38.41
C ARG A 79 15.68 7.81 -38.13
N LYS A 80 14.78 7.83 -39.12
CA LYS A 80 13.43 7.29 -38.99
C LYS A 80 13.41 5.81 -38.60
N LYS A 81 14.31 4.99 -39.16
CA LYS A 81 14.43 3.57 -38.79
C LYS A 81 14.89 3.39 -37.34
N LEU A 82 15.82 4.23 -36.85
CA LEU A 82 16.25 4.19 -35.45
C LEU A 82 15.16 4.67 -34.50
N GLU A 83 14.42 5.73 -34.86
CA GLU A 83 13.25 6.21 -34.10
C GLU A 83 12.21 5.10 -33.95
N GLN A 84 11.84 4.42 -35.05
CA GLN A 84 10.91 3.28 -35.00
C GLN A 84 11.39 2.15 -34.09
N MET A 85 12.69 1.84 -34.11
CA MET A 85 13.26 0.82 -33.23
C MET A 85 13.22 1.27 -31.76
N ARG A 86 13.51 2.55 -31.50
CA ARG A 86 13.48 3.12 -30.16
C ARG A 86 12.07 3.08 -29.58
N ASP A 87 11.08 3.54 -30.36
CA ASP A 87 9.67 3.53 -29.95
C ASP A 87 9.17 2.10 -29.66
N SER A 88 9.61 1.11 -30.45
CA SER A 88 9.29 -0.29 -30.20
C SER A 88 9.91 -0.81 -28.90
N LEU A 89 11.15 -0.44 -28.57
CA LEU A 89 11.80 -0.85 -27.32
C LEU A 89 11.19 -0.13 -26.11
N ASP A 90 10.81 1.14 -26.25
CA ASP A 90 10.09 1.88 -25.20
C ASP A 90 8.74 1.21 -24.89
N SER A 91 7.98 0.80 -25.91
CA SER A 91 6.74 0.05 -25.72
C SER A 91 6.96 -1.29 -25.03
N GLN A 92 8.07 -1.97 -25.33
CA GLN A 92 8.44 -3.22 -24.67
C GLN A 92 8.81 -2.98 -23.20
N LEU A 93 9.60 -1.95 -22.93
CA LEU A 93 10.00 -1.55 -21.58
C LEU A 93 8.75 -1.23 -20.74
N TRP A 94 7.81 -0.46 -21.29
CA TRP A 94 6.56 -0.14 -20.60
C TRP A 94 5.73 -1.39 -20.27
N SER A 95 5.61 -2.31 -21.23
CA SER A 95 4.90 -3.58 -21.01
C SER A 95 5.56 -4.41 -19.89
N MET A 96 6.89 -4.44 -19.85
CA MET A 96 7.65 -5.11 -18.79
C MET A 96 7.48 -4.42 -17.43
N THR A 97 7.47 -3.09 -17.38
CA THR A 97 7.22 -2.34 -16.15
C THR A 97 5.83 -2.66 -15.61
N GLN A 98 4.79 -2.71 -16.46
CA GLN A 98 3.44 -3.08 -16.05
C GLN A 98 3.34 -4.52 -15.54
N ALA A 99 4.02 -5.46 -16.19
CA ALA A 99 4.08 -6.84 -15.74
C ALA A 99 4.79 -6.96 -14.37
N GLN A 100 5.85 -6.17 -14.15
CA GLN A 100 6.57 -6.12 -12.87
C GLN A 100 5.66 -5.58 -11.76
N MET A 101 4.95 -4.47 -11.99
CA MET A 101 4.00 -3.90 -11.03
C MET A 101 2.89 -4.90 -10.67
N THR A 102 2.36 -5.61 -11.68
CA THR A 102 1.36 -6.66 -11.45
C THR A 102 1.92 -7.79 -10.60
N SER A 103 3.15 -8.24 -10.90
CA SER A 103 3.84 -9.27 -10.11
C SER A 103 4.07 -8.82 -8.66
N ASP A 104 4.45 -7.57 -8.44
CA ASP A 104 4.68 -7.04 -7.10
C ASP A 104 3.38 -6.95 -6.29
N ASN A 105 2.28 -6.52 -6.93
CA ASN A 105 0.95 -6.55 -6.32
C ASN A 105 0.53 -7.97 -5.92
N LEU A 106 0.69 -8.95 -6.82
CA LEU A 106 0.38 -10.35 -6.53
C LEU A 106 1.22 -10.91 -5.37
N LYS A 107 2.51 -10.54 -5.29
CA LYS A 107 3.38 -10.91 -4.18
C LYS A 107 2.86 -10.35 -2.86
N ASN A 108 2.46 -9.08 -2.83
CA ASN A 108 1.89 -8.45 -1.64
C ASN A 108 0.58 -9.14 -1.22
N THR A 109 -0.32 -9.43 -2.17
CA THR A 109 -1.55 -10.19 -1.89
C THR A 109 -1.23 -11.58 -1.33
N MET A 110 -0.23 -12.28 -1.86
CA MET A 110 0.18 -13.58 -1.34
C MET A 110 0.69 -13.50 0.10
N VAL A 111 1.44 -12.46 0.45
CA VAL A 111 1.87 -12.20 1.83
C VAL A 111 0.66 -12.01 2.74
N THR A 112 -0.31 -11.19 2.34
CA THR A 112 -1.58 -11.00 3.09
C THR A 112 -2.34 -12.32 3.25
N VAL A 113 -2.48 -13.12 2.18
CA VAL A 113 -3.18 -14.41 2.23
C VAL A 113 -2.47 -15.39 3.17
N ASN A 114 -1.13 -15.44 3.13
CA ASN A 114 -0.36 -16.28 4.04
C ASN A 114 -0.51 -15.84 5.50
N ALA A 115 -0.49 -14.52 5.76
CA ALA A 115 -0.75 -13.96 7.08
C ALA A 115 -2.16 -14.34 7.57
N LEU A 116 -3.20 -14.14 6.75
CA LEU A 116 -4.57 -14.53 7.06
C LEU A 116 -4.70 -16.04 7.33
N LYS A 117 -4.03 -16.89 6.55
CA LYS A 117 -4.02 -18.33 6.78
C LYS A 117 -3.37 -18.69 8.12
N GLN A 118 -2.28 -18.03 8.48
CA GLN A 118 -1.60 -18.23 9.75
C GLN A 118 -2.44 -17.72 10.92
N THR A 119 -3.05 -16.54 10.81
CA THR A 119 -4.02 -16.01 11.77
C THR A 119 -5.20 -16.96 11.93
N ASN A 120 -5.79 -17.46 10.84
CA ASN A 120 -6.89 -18.44 10.89
C ASN A 120 -6.48 -19.73 11.60
N LYS A 121 -5.24 -20.22 11.38
CA LYS A 121 -4.71 -21.39 12.08
C LYS A 121 -4.53 -21.11 13.57
N ALA A 122 -4.02 -19.93 13.95
CA ALA A 122 -3.88 -19.52 15.34
C ALA A 122 -5.25 -19.40 16.01
N LEU A 123 -6.22 -18.72 15.36
CA LEU A 123 -7.60 -18.65 15.80
C LEU A 123 -8.18 -20.06 15.99
N LYS A 124 -8.05 -20.96 15.01
CA LYS A 124 -8.51 -22.35 15.16
C LYS A 124 -7.84 -23.11 16.31
N ALA A 125 -6.56 -22.85 16.60
CA ALA A 125 -5.88 -23.49 17.74
C ALA A 125 -6.32 -22.91 19.09
N GLN A 126 -6.67 -21.63 19.13
CA GLN A 126 -7.13 -20.91 20.32
C GLN A 126 -8.61 -21.20 20.61
N TYR A 127 -9.45 -21.18 19.57
CA TYR A 127 -10.89 -21.45 19.62
C TYR A 127 -11.24 -22.94 19.52
N GLY A 128 -10.37 -23.79 18.96
CA GLY A 128 -10.56 -25.25 18.92
C GLY A 128 -10.45 -25.93 20.30
N LYS A 129 -10.14 -25.16 21.35
CA LYS A 129 -10.22 -25.57 22.75
C LYS A 129 -11.48 -25.07 23.46
N ILE A 130 -12.31 -24.25 22.81
CA ILE A 130 -13.59 -23.80 23.34
C ILE A 130 -14.60 -24.88 22.96
N ASN A 131 -15.12 -25.60 23.96
CA ASN A 131 -16.18 -26.59 23.76
C ASN A 131 -17.35 -25.91 23.06
N LEU A 132 -17.75 -26.44 21.90
CA LEU A 132 -18.88 -25.93 21.11
C LEU A 132 -20.16 -25.88 21.95
N ASP A 133 -20.31 -26.83 22.88
CA ASP A 133 -21.41 -26.91 23.84
C ASP A 133 -21.44 -25.67 24.75
N LYS A 134 -20.28 -25.18 25.22
CA LYS A 134 -20.18 -23.95 26.03
C LYS A 134 -20.44 -22.69 25.22
N LEU A 135 -20.25 -22.73 23.90
CA LEU A 135 -20.59 -21.62 23.01
C LEU A 135 -22.10 -21.55 22.81
N GLN A 136 -22.79 -22.70 22.73
CA GLN A 136 -24.25 -22.77 22.76
C GLN A 136 -24.79 -22.29 24.11
N ASP A 137 -24.25 -22.80 25.22
CA ASP A 137 -24.65 -22.36 26.56
C ASP A 137 -24.44 -20.85 26.76
N MET A 138 -23.33 -20.27 26.29
CA MET A 138 -23.12 -18.81 26.34
C MET A 138 -24.02 -18.02 25.38
N GLN A 139 -24.36 -18.58 24.21
CA GLN A 139 -25.26 -17.91 23.27
C GLN A 139 -26.69 -17.92 23.81
N ASP A 140 -27.09 -19.00 24.48
CA ASP A 140 -28.36 -19.13 25.20
C ASP A 140 -28.39 -18.21 26.43
N GLU A 141 -27.33 -18.17 27.25
CA GLU A 141 -27.21 -17.19 28.36
C GLU A 141 -27.19 -15.74 27.86
N MET A 142 -26.56 -15.45 26.72
CA MET A 142 -26.56 -14.11 26.13
C MET A 142 -27.92 -13.72 25.57
N ALA A 143 -28.66 -14.67 25.00
CA ALA A 143 -30.05 -14.46 24.59
C ALA A 143 -30.95 -14.21 25.81
N ASP A 144 -30.80 -14.98 26.88
CA ASP A 144 -31.52 -14.80 28.15
C ASP A 144 -31.18 -13.45 28.81
N LEU A 145 -29.92 -12.99 28.72
CA LEU A 145 -29.48 -11.69 29.24
C LEU A 145 -29.98 -10.51 28.39
N ILE A 146 -30.07 -10.66 27.07
CA ILE A 146 -30.70 -9.66 26.20
C ILE A 146 -32.21 -9.62 26.47
N GLU A 147 -32.86 -10.77 26.64
CA GLU A 147 -34.29 -10.84 26.95
C GLU A 147 -34.59 -10.25 28.33
N GLN A 148 -33.77 -10.53 29.35
CA GLN A 148 -33.86 -9.86 30.67
C GLN A 148 -33.53 -8.37 30.59
N GLY A 149 -32.61 -7.97 29.70
CA GLY A 149 -32.29 -6.58 29.43
C GLY A 149 -33.47 -5.83 28.81
N ASP A 150 -34.13 -6.44 27.82
CA ASP A 150 -35.32 -5.92 27.16
C ASP A 150 -36.54 -5.94 28.10
N GLU A 151 -36.68 -6.96 28.96
CA GLU A 151 -37.71 -7.03 29.99
C GLU A 151 -37.47 -5.99 31.09
N LEU A 152 -36.22 -5.78 31.51
CA LEU A 152 -35.83 -4.70 32.42
C LEU A 152 -36.10 -3.34 31.79
N GLN A 153 -35.79 -3.16 30.51
CA GLN A 153 -36.01 -1.93 29.77
C GLN A 153 -37.51 -1.69 29.54
N GLN A 154 -38.32 -2.74 29.36
CA GLN A 154 -39.78 -2.67 29.32
C GLN A 154 -40.39 -2.43 30.70
N MET A 155 -39.85 -2.97 31.79
CA MET A 155 -40.30 -2.70 33.15
C MET A 155 -39.90 -1.28 33.61
N LEU A 156 -38.75 -0.80 33.17
CA LEU A 156 -38.32 0.60 33.32
C LEU A 156 -39.18 1.51 32.45
N ALA A 157 -39.50 1.13 31.21
CA ALA A 157 -40.41 1.88 30.34
C ALA A 157 -41.84 1.88 30.89
N MET A 158 -42.38 0.77 31.40
CA MET A 158 -43.69 0.74 32.07
C MET A 158 -43.72 1.63 33.32
N ASN A 159 -42.59 1.80 34.01
CA ASN A 159 -42.45 2.77 35.11
C ASN A 159 -42.14 4.20 34.64
N SER A 160 -41.70 4.40 33.39
CA SER A 160 -41.27 5.69 32.84
C SER A 160 -42.23 6.29 31.79
N VAL A 161 -43.26 5.56 31.34
CA VAL A 161 -44.36 6.03 30.47
C VAL A 161 -45.38 6.88 31.27
N ASN A 162 -44.88 7.73 32.16
CA ASN A 162 -45.62 8.81 32.82
C ASN A 162 -44.84 10.14 32.73
N GLY A 163 -44.03 10.33 31.70
CA GLY A 163 -43.31 11.58 31.47
C GLY A 163 -43.21 11.87 29.98
N ASP A 164 -43.99 12.86 29.57
CA ASP A 164 -44.03 13.47 28.24
C ASP A 164 -42.64 13.60 27.60
N ILE A 165 -42.52 13.12 26.36
CA ILE A 165 -41.60 13.71 25.39
C ILE A 165 -42.43 13.94 24.14
N GLU A 166 -42.94 15.16 24.05
CA GLU A 166 -43.57 15.76 22.88
C GLU A 166 -42.64 15.70 21.67
N ASP A 167 -43.24 15.60 20.49
CA ASP A 167 -42.59 15.56 19.18
C ASP A 167 -41.49 16.63 19.05
N ILE A 168 -40.22 16.21 19.10
CA ILE A 168 -39.08 17.06 18.75
C ILE A 168 -39.09 17.21 17.23
N ASP A 169 -39.33 18.42 16.76
CA ASP A 169 -39.44 18.72 15.34
C ASP A 169 -38.05 18.71 14.69
N GLU A 170 -37.91 18.07 13.52
CA GLU A 170 -36.62 17.88 12.82
C GLU A 170 -35.88 19.21 12.57
N SER A 171 -36.61 20.32 12.52
CA SER A 171 -36.06 21.66 12.36
C SER A 171 -35.25 22.19 13.55
N GLU A 172 -35.52 21.69 14.77
CA GLU A 172 -34.74 22.04 15.97
C GLU A 172 -33.46 21.20 16.05
N LEU A 173 -33.51 19.94 15.62
CA LEU A 173 -32.36 19.04 15.52
C LEU A 173 -31.34 19.50 14.47
N ASP A 174 -31.81 19.95 13.31
CA ASP A 174 -30.94 20.49 12.27
C ASP A 174 -30.25 21.80 12.73
N ALA A 175 -30.94 22.62 13.51
CA ALA A 175 -30.37 23.84 14.07
C ALA A 175 -29.28 23.56 15.13
N GLU A 176 -29.42 22.50 15.94
CA GLU A 176 -28.37 22.09 16.88
C GLU A 176 -27.15 21.47 16.16
N LEU A 177 -27.36 20.70 15.10
CA LEU A 177 -26.27 20.10 14.32
C LEU A 177 -25.43 21.14 13.58
N ASP A 178 -26.07 22.16 13.02
CA ASP A 178 -25.36 23.28 12.40
C ASP A 178 -24.58 24.11 13.43
N ALA A 179 -25.11 24.30 14.64
CA ALA A 179 -24.41 24.98 15.73
C ALA A 179 -23.13 24.23 16.18
N LEU A 180 -23.18 22.89 16.25
CA LEU A 180 -22.00 22.05 16.58
C LEU A 180 -20.91 22.10 15.49
N ALA A 181 -21.32 22.16 14.21
CA ALA A 181 -20.39 22.30 13.09
C ALA A 181 -19.70 23.67 13.07
N GLU A 182 -20.42 24.73 13.46
CA GLU A 182 -19.88 26.09 13.54
C GLU A 182 -19.00 26.30 14.78
N GLU A 183 -19.27 25.61 15.90
CA GLU A 183 -18.37 25.57 17.08
C GLU A 183 -16.99 24.97 16.75
N GLN A 184 -16.96 23.93 15.90
CA GLN A 184 -15.71 23.31 15.43
C GLN A 184 -14.89 24.24 14.50
N LEU A 185 -15.54 25.21 13.84
CA LEU A 185 -14.92 26.11 12.86
C LEU A 185 -14.59 27.51 13.41
N MET A 186 -15.31 27.98 14.43
CA MET A 186 -15.09 29.27 15.12
C MET A 186 -14.34 29.16 16.47
N GLY A 187 -13.64 28.06 16.71
CA GLY A 187 -12.60 28.00 17.74
C GLY A 187 -11.31 28.71 17.26
N PRO A 188 -10.87 29.83 17.86
CA PRO A 188 -9.63 30.50 17.49
C PRO A 188 -8.45 29.66 17.99
N GLY A 189 -7.95 28.72 17.18
CA GLY A 189 -6.78 27.92 17.56
C GLY A 189 -6.68 26.52 16.97
N ILE A 190 -7.01 26.32 15.69
CA ILE A 190 -6.47 25.15 14.95
C ILE A 190 -5.02 25.42 14.49
N GLU A 191 -4.25 26.08 15.37
CA GLU A 191 -2.81 25.97 15.49
C GLU A 191 -2.57 25.68 16.98
N GLU A 192 -1.97 24.52 17.31
CA GLU A 192 -1.70 23.97 18.66
C GLU A 192 -2.87 23.34 19.44
N THR A 193 -3.17 22.06 19.16
CA THR A 193 -3.01 20.90 20.09
C THR A 193 -3.72 19.68 19.50
N GLY A 194 -3.05 18.53 19.56
CA GLY A 194 -3.35 17.36 18.74
C GLY A 194 -4.79 16.85 18.80
N PHE A 195 -5.36 16.63 17.62
CA PHE A 195 -6.35 15.56 17.44
C PHE A 195 -5.77 14.29 18.05
N GLU A 196 -6.34 13.85 19.17
CA GLU A 196 -6.06 12.53 19.73
C GLU A 196 -6.64 11.49 18.78
N VAL A 197 -5.75 11.00 17.94
CA VAL A 197 -6.03 9.95 16.97
C VAL A 197 -6.51 8.72 17.77
N PRO A 198 -7.63 8.07 17.39
CA PRO A 198 -8.23 6.98 18.15
C PRO A 198 -7.20 5.96 18.65
N SER A 199 -7.35 5.50 19.90
CA SER A 199 -6.33 4.78 20.69
C SER A 199 -5.68 3.54 20.06
N TYR A 200 -6.19 3.02 18.93
CA TYR A 200 -5.46 2.02 18.12
C TYR A 200 -4.30 2.62 17.29
N LEU A 201 -4.21 3.96 17.22
CA LEU A 201 -3.17 4.74 16.55
C LEU A 201 -2.11 5.28 17.54
N THR A 202 -2.17 4.86 18.81
CA THR A 202 -1.15 5.17 19.84
C THR A 202 -0.41 3.91 20.30
N ASP A 203 0.92 3.94 20.19
CA ASP A 203 1.87 2.84 20.47
C ASP A 203 2.20 2.74 21.97
N THR A 204 1.19 2.61 22.82
CA THR A 204 1.36 2.39 24.27
C THR A 204 0.62 1.14 24.71
N VAL A 205 1.38 0.09 25.05
CA VAL A 205 0.86 -1.15 25.63
C VAL A 205 0.27 -0.82 27.02
N PRO A 206 -1.00 -1.14 27.32
CA PRO A 206 -1.62 -0.81 28.60
C PRO A 206 -0.92 -1.51 29.77
N GLN A 207 -0.59 -0.75 30.81
CA GLN A 207 0.12 -1.22 31.98
C GLN A 207 -0.89 -1.75 33.01
N PHE A 208 -1.01 -3.07 33.14
CA PHE A 208 -1.84 -3.70 34.17
C PHE A 208 -1.20 -3.46 35.55
N ILE A 209 -1.85 -2.62 36.37
CA ILE A 209 -1.56 -2.51 37.80
C ILE A 209 -2.42 -3.57 38.49
N ASP A 210 -1.79 -4.58 39.06
CA ASP A 210 -2.43 -5.47 40.04
C ASP A 210 -1.45 -5.60 41.23
N GLU A 211 -1.87 -5.07 42.38
CA GLU A 211 -1.10 -5.04 43.62
C GLU A 211 -0.87 -6.48 44.14
N GLY A 212 0.38 -6.84 44.43
CA GLY A 212 0.80 -8.24 44.66
C GLY A 212 0.54 -8.82 46.06
N PRO A 213 0.86 -10.10 46.31
CA PRO A 213 0.97 -10.63 47.65
C PRO A 213 2.41 -10.49 48.19
N GLN A 214 2.48 -10.09 49.46
CA GLN A 214 3.66 -9.78 50.26
C GLN A 214 4.62 -10.97 50.44
N THR A 215 5.93 -10.72 50.45
CA THR A 215 6.88 -11.48 51.28
C THR A 215 8.03 -10.59 51.79
N GLU A 216 8.05 -10.49 53.12
CA GLU A 216 9.20 -10.43 54.03
C GLU A 216 10.11 -9.18 54.10
N SER A 217 9.91 -8.51 55.24
CA SER A 217 10.78 -7.64 56.03
C SER A 217 12.29 -7.83 55.89
N ALA A 218 13.00 -6.73 55.67
CA ALA A 218 14.21 -6.41 56.44
C ALA A 218 14.42 -4.89 56.48
N ASP A 219 14.31 -4.37 57.69
CA ASP A 219 14.60 -3.04 58.21
C ASP A 219 15.22 -1.99 57.28
N LYS A 220 14.47 -0.91 57.17
CA LYS A 220 14.98 0.46 57.05
C LYS A 220 15.87 0.81 58.25
N ALA A 221 16.67 1.83 57.98
CA ALA A 221 17.12 2.86 58.92
C ALA A 221 18.42 2.57 59.67
N LEU A 222 19.48 3.19 59.17
CA LEU A 222 20.00 4.43 59.76
C LEU A 222 20.66 5.19 58.60
N GLU A 223 19.92 6.02 57.87
CA GLU A 223 19.62 7.41 58.23
C GLU A 223 20.81 8.15 58.86
N SER A 224 21.33 9.06 58.05
CA SER A 224 21.96 10.33 58.36
C SER A 224 22.02 10.81 59.82
N ALA A 225 23.11 11.56 60.04
CA ALA A 225 23.27 12.68 60.97
C ALA A 225 23.88 12.38 62.34
N GLN A 226 25.22 12.53 62.43
CA GLN A 226 25.89 13.66 63.08
C GLN A 226 27.41 13.58 62.89
#